data_AF-A0A653BH25-F1
#
_entry.id   AF-A0A653BH25-F1
#
_cell.length_a   1.000
_cell.length_b   1.000
_cell.length_c   1.000
_cell.angle_alpha   90.00
_cell.angle_beta   90.00
_cell.angle_gamma   90.00
#
_symmetry.space_group_name_H-M   'P 1'
#
loop_
_entity.id
_entity.type
_entity.pdbx_description
1 polymer ?
#
loop_
_entity_poly.entity_id
_entity_poly.type
_entity_poly.pdbx_seq_one_letter_code
_entity_poly.pdbx_strand_id
1 'polypeptide(L)'
;MRKHLKNKRLEYLKQLGTDRIIDLQFGSGEAAYHIILELYDRGNIILTDYEYVISNILRPHTEGDKVKFVVREKYPQDRARESTAVTKETMLEILNKAKTGDPLKKVLVPNLEYGPPLIEHVLLKHGFTNAAKIGKTFSITEDIDRLMEALQEAENILQTARKEHSKGYIIQKKEDRPVTDTNKETEFYSNQEFHPMLFEQHASSPHKEYTTFNEAIDEFFSSLESQKIELKAVQQEREAMKKLENVR
;
A
#
# COMPACT_ATOMS: atom_id res chain seq x y z
N MET A 1 -16.14 21.01 5.94
CA MET A 1 -16.77 19.78 6.51
C MET A 1 -17.76 20.05 7.63
N ARG A 2 -17.41 20.68 8.76
CA ARG A 2 -18.34 20.93 9.89
C ARG A 2 -19.70 21.53 9.48
N LYS A 3 -19.71 22.53 8.58
CA LYS A 3 -20.95 23.16 8.10
C LYS A 3 -21.94 22.17 7.45
N HIS A 4 -21.43 21.18 6.72
CA HIS A 4 -22.25 20.29 5.89
C HIS A 4 -22.56 18.95 6.57
N LEU A 5 -21.67 18.49 7.46
CA LEU A 5 -21.75 17.13 8.03
C LEU A 5 -22.17 17.12 9.51
N LYS A 6 -22.17 18.27 10.19
CA LYS A 6 -22.56 18.33 11.61
C LYS A 6 -23.99 17.81 11.76
N ASN A 7 -24.17 16.86 12.67
CA ASN A 7 -25.42 16.15 12.98
C ASN A 7 -25.95 15.20 11.88
N LYS A 8 -25.18 14.95 10.81
CA LYS A 8 -25.53 13.89 9.85
C LYS A 8 -24.91 12.57 10.29
N ARG A 9 -25.69 11.50 10.17
CA ARG A 9 -25.24 10.12 10.41
C ARG A 9 -24.54 9.59 9.16
N LEU A 10 -23.51 8.76 9.36
CA LEU A 10 -22.93 7.96 8.29
C LEU A 10 -23.91 6.84 7.91
N GLU A 11 -24.38 6.85 6.66
CA GLU A 11 -25.31 5.87 6.12
C GLU A 11 -24.57 4.65 5.55
N TYR A 12 -23.49 4.86 4.81
CA TYR A 12 -22.62 3.79 4.34
C TYR A 12 -21.17 4.23 4.19
N LEU A 13 -20.31 3.21 4.14
CA LEU A 13 -18.92 3.28 3.69
C LEU A 13 -18.75 2.24 2.58
N LYS A 14 -18.31 2.67 1.40
CA LYS A 14 -18.13 1.80 0.24
C LYS A 14 -16.84 2.12 -0.51
N GLN A 15 -16.10 1.09 -0.91
CA GLN A 15 -15.02 1.23 -1.88
C GLN A 15 -15.61 1.40 -3.29
N LEU A 16 -15.12 2.39 -4.05
CA LEU A 16 -15.50 2.56 -5.45
C LEU A 16 -14.62 1.67 -6.34
N GLY A 17 -15.24 0.72 -7.03
CA GLY A 17 -14.55 -0.27 -7.85
C GLY A 17 -13.52 -1.08 -7.06
N THR A 18 -12.39 -1.35 -7.69
CA THR A 18 -11.21 -2.02 -7.09
C THR A 18 -10.12 -1.03 -6.71
N ASP A 19 -10.40 0.25 -6.93
CA ASP A 19 -9.50 1.36 -6.76
C ASP A 19 -9.40 1.82 -5.30
N ARG A 20 -8.37 2.61 -4.98
CA ARG A 20 -8.09 3.10 -3.63
C ARG A 20 -8.93 4.34 -3.30
N ILE A 21 -10.23 4.22 -3.52
CA ILE A 21 -11.21 5.30 -3.36
C ILE A 21 -12.32 4.81 -2.44
N ILE A 22 -12.60 5.56 -1.39
CA ILE A 22 -13.67 5.27 -0.42
C ILE A 22 -14.71 6.39 -0.47
N ASP A 23 -15.97 6.01 -0.67
CA ASP A 23 -17.14 6.89 -0.57
C ASP A 23 -17.83 6.67 0.78
N LEU A 24 -17.94 7.76 1.55
CA LEU A 24 -18.63 7.84 2.83
C LEU A 24 -19.86 8.73 2.66
N GLN A 25 -21.06 8.15 2.69
CA GLN A 25 -22.30 8.93 2.59
C GLN A 25 -22.81 9.35 3.98
N PHE A 26 -23.09 10.64 4.14
CA PHE A 26 -23.69 11.22 5.34
C PHE A 26 -25.09 11.79 5.06
N GLY A 27 -26.10 11.27 5.75
CA GLY A 27 -27.51 11.58 5.50
C GLY A 27 -28.06 10.91 4.23
N SER A 28 -29.33 11.16 3.92
CA SER A 28 -30.07 10.46 2.86
C SER A 28 -30.84 11.42 1.94
N GLY A 29 -31.14 10.98 0.72
CA GLY A 29 -31.88 11.76 -0.27
C GLY A 29 -31.15 13.04 -0.67
N GLU A 30 -31.90 14.10 -0.94
CA GLU A 30 -31.36 15.42 -1.33
C GLU A 30 -30.51 16.09 -0.24
N ALA A 31 -30.60 15.61 1.00
CA ALA A 31 -29.78 16.09 2.11
C ALA A 31 -28.48 15.29 2.27
N ALA A 32 -28.18 14.33 1.40
CA ALA A 32 -26.96 13.54 1.45
C ALA A 32 -25.72 14.36 1.05
N TYR A 33 -24.60 14.04 1.69
CA TYR A 33 -23.28 14.52 1.31
C TYR A 33 -22.31 13.36 1.32
N HIS A 34 -21.36 13.36 0.40
CA HIS A 34 -20.34 12.32 0.31
C HIS A 34 -18.97 12.88 0.66
N ILE A 35 -18.22 12.16 1.49
CA ILE A 35 -16.77 12.33 1.59
C ILE A 35 -16.13 11.24 0.74
N ILE A 36 -15.43 11.66 -0.30
CA ILE A 36 -14.63 10.78 -1.15
C ILE A 36 -13.18 10.91 -0.70
N LEU A 37 -12.62 9.80 -0.25
CA LEU A 37 -11.22 9.67 0.13
C LEU A 37 -10.48 8.98 -1.00
N GLU A 38 -9.55 9.70 -1.64
CA GLU A 38 -8.66 9.13 -2.65
C GLU A 38 -7.30 8.89 -2.01
N LEU A 39 -6.86 7.64 -1.95
CA LEU A 39 -5.60 7.25 -1.29
C LEU A 39 -4.47 7.04 -2.32
N TYR A 40 -4.43 7.87 -3.38
CA TYR A 40 -3.33 7.92 -4.34
C TYR A 40 -2.31 9.00 -3.96
N ASP A 41 -1.03 8.74 -4.21
CA ASP A 41 0.06 9.71 -4.01
C ASP A 41 0.01 10.37 -2.62
N ARG A 42 -0.30 11.67 -2.54
CA ARG A 42 -0.37 12.45 -1.29
C ARG A 42 -1.72 12.35 -0.56
N GLY A 43 -2.66 11.60 -1.12
CA GLY A 43 -4.04 11.51 -0.68
C GLY A 43 -4.86 12.76 -0.99
N ASN A 44 -6.17 12.59 -1.15
CA ASN A 44 -7.12 13.67 -1.36
C ASN A 44 -8.41 13.42 -0.56
N ILE A 45 -9.06 14.52 -0.17
CA ILE A 45 -10.36 14.50 0.50
C ILE A 45 -11.28 15.43 -0.27
N ILE A 46 -12.36 14.88 -0.78
CA ILE A 46 -13.33 15.58 -1.63
C ILE A 46 -14.68 15.50 -0.94
N LEU A 47 -15.35 16.63 -0.80
CA LEU A 47 -16.71 16.72 -0.29
C LEU A 47 -17.63 17.02 -1.46
N THR A 48 -18.63 16.17 -1.68
CA THR A 48 -19.68 16.39 -2.68
C THR A 48 -21.06 16.44 -2.04
N ASP A 49 -22.03 17.01 -2.75
CA ASP A 49 -23.45 16.85 -2.44
C ASP A 49 -23.98 15.49 -2.93
N TYR A 50 -25.30 15.30 -2.84
CA TYR A 50 -26.03 14.09 -3.23
C TYR A 50 -25.98 13.79 -4.74
N GLU A 51 -25.69 14.79 -5.60
CA GLU A 51 -25.53 14.62 -7.04
C GLU A 51 -24.05 14.43 -7.44
N TYR A 52 -23.16 14.27 -6.46
CA TYR A 52 -21.72 14.18 -6.62
C TYR A 52 -21.08 15.46 -7.17
N VAL A 53 -21.71 16.63 -6.97
CA VAL A 53 -21.09 17.92 -7.30
C VAL A 53 -20.13 18.33 -6.19
N ILE A 54 -18.89 18.62 -6.57
CA ILE A 54 -17.80 18.92 -5.63
C ILE A 54 -18.08 20.26 -4.95
N SER A 55 -18.30 20.21 -3.64
CA SER A 55 -18.46 21.38 -2.78
C SER A 55 -17.13 21.85 -2.19
N ASN A 56 -16.22 20.91 -1.91
CA ASN A 56 -14.89 21.22 -1.40
C ASN A 56 -13.89 20.14 -1.82
N ILE A 57 -12.65 20.53 -2.04
CA ILE A 57 -11.57 19.60 -2.41
C ILE A 57 -10.28 20.07 -1.73
N LEU A 58 -9.57 19.14 -1.09
CA LEU A 58 -8.31 19.44 -0.41
C LEU A 58 -7.19 19.77 -1.40
N ARG A 59 -7.09 19.00 -2.49
CA ARG A 59 -6.07 19.16 -3.53
C ARG A 59 -6.71 19.19 -4.92
N PRO A 60 -7.04 20.38 -5.44
CA PRO A 60 -7.53 20.52 -6.80
C PRO A 60 -6.47 20.06 -7.80
N HIS A 61 -6.88 19.31 -8.83
CA HIS A 61 -5.98 18.82 -9.87
C HIS A 61 -6.75 18.53 -11.17
N THR A 62 -6.01 18.28 -12.24
CA THR A 62 -6.56 17.87 -13.54
C THR A 62 -5.90 16.58 -13.94
N GLU A 63 -6.69 15.58 -14.33
CA GLU A 63 -6.20 14.33 -14.89
C GLU A 63 -6.35 14.34 -16.42
N GLY A 64 -5.21 14.28 -17.11
CA GLY A 64 -5.13 14.48 -18.56
C GLY A 64 -5.67 15.85 -18.97
N ASP A 65 -6.25 15.93 -20.18
CA ASP A 65 -6.85 17.17 -20.68
C ASP A 65 -8.37 17.26 -20.46
N LYS A 66 -8.98 16.25 -19.81
CA LYS A 66 -10.44 16.06 -19.85
C LYS A 66 -11.15 16.10 -18.51
N VAL A 67 -10.48 15.78 -17.40
CA VAL A 67 -11.17 15.65 -16.09
C VAL A 67 -10.57 16.63 -15.09
N LYS A 68 -11.39 17.61 -14.67
CA LYS A 68 -11.01 18.62 -13.69
C LYS A 68 -11.63 18.30 -12.34
N PHE A 69 -10.78 18.12 -11.34
CA PHE A 69 -11.19 17.97 -9.95
C PHE A 69 -11.11 19.34 -9.29
N VAL A 70 -12.18 20.12 -9.45
CA VAL A 70 -12.34 21.46 -8.86
C VAL A 70 -13.75 21.64 -8.33
N VAL A 71 -13.95 22.65 -7.47
CA VAL A 71 -15.26 22.95 -6.89
C VAL A 71 -16.27 23.28 -8.00
N ARG A 72 -17.51 22.81 -7.84
CA ARG A 72 -18.66 22.88 -8.77
C ARG A 72 -18.63 21.92 -9.96
N GLU A 73 -17.56 21.16 -10.14
CA GLU A 73 -17.54 20.06 -11.12
C GLU A 73 -18.15 18.79 -10.52
N LYS A 74 -18.68 17.91 -11.37
CA LYS A 74 -19.21 16.61 -10.96
C LYS A 74 -18.07 15.60 -10.80
N TYR A 75 -18.06 14.89 -9.68
CA TYR A 75 -17.09 13.83 -9.43
C TYR A 75 -17.41 12.62 -10.34
N PRO A 76 -16.42 12.12 -11.13
CA PRO A 76 -16.65 11.01 -12.05
C PRO A 76 -16.61 9.68 -11.30
N GLN A 77 -17.77 9.17 -10.89
CA GLN A 77 -17.85 7.90 -10.13
C GLN A 77 -17.40 6.69 -10.95
N ASP A 78 -17.63 6.71 -12.26
CA ASP A 78 -17.31 5.61 -13.18
C ASP A 78 -15.81 5.53 -13.54
N ARG A 79 -14.96 6.34 -12.90
CA ARG A 79 -13.50 6.30 -13.10
C ARG A 79 -12.86 5.06 -12.50
N ALA A 80 -13.52 4.45 -11.51
CA ALA A 80 -12.95 3.37 -10.74
C ALA A 80 -12.88 2.11 -11.61
N ARG A 81 -11.74 1.40 -11.57
CA ARG A 81 -11.61 0.12 -12.26
C ARG A 81 -12.66 -0.87 -11.75
N GLU A 82 -13.35 -1.51 -12.68
CA GLU A 82 -14.19 -2.66 -12.37
C GLU A 82 -13.32 -3.91 -12.18
N SER A 83 -13.80 -4.83 -11.34
CA SER A 83 -13.05 -6.06 -11.10
C SER A 83 -13.18 -7.01 -12.28
N THR A 84 -12.05 -7.53 -12.74
CA THR A 84 -12.04 -8.55 -13.81
C THR A 84 -11.29 -9.78 -13.34
N ALA A 85 -11.96 -10.93 -13.37
CA ALA A 85 -11.33 -12.19 -13.01
C ALA A 85 -10.19 -12.50 -14.00
N VAL A 86 -9.00 -12.76 -13.47
CA VAL A 86 -7.82 -13.09 -14.26
C VAL A 86 -7.90 -14.56 -14.65
N THR A 87 -8.17 -14.82 -15.93
CA THR A 87 -8.18 -16.17 -16.49
C THR A 87 -6.79 -16.59 -16.97
N LYS A 88 -6.57 -17.90 -17.13
CA LYS A 88 -5.30 -18.42 -17.65
C LYS A 88 -5.03 -17.90 -19.06
N GLU A 89 -6.08 -17.78 -19.88
CA GLU A 89 -6.02 -17.27 -21.25
C GLU A 89 -5.58 -15.81 -21.28
N THR A 90 -6.24 -14.95 -20.48
CA THR A 90 -5.85 -13.54 -20.37
C THR A 90 -4.43 -13.38 -19.83
N MET A 91 -4.00 -14.24 -18.91
CA MET A 91 -2.64 -14.21 -18.36
C MET A 91 -1.61 -14.62 -19.42
N LEU A 92 -1.89 -15.67 -20.21
CA LEU A 92 -1.04 -16.06 -21.32
C LEU A 92 -0.90 -14.94 -22.36
N GLU A 93 -1.99 -14.23 -22.68
CA GLU A 93 -1.90 -13.07 -23.59
C GLU A 93 -1.00 -11.96 -23.05
N ILE A 94 -1.12 -11.62 -21.75
CA ILE A 94 -0.29 -10.60 -21.12
C ILE A 94 1.19 -11.02 -21.12
N LEU A 95 1.48 -12.27 -20.76
CA LEU A 95 2.85 -12.79 -20.70
C LEU A 95 3.50 -12.88 -22.08
N ASN A 96 2.75 -13.29 -23.12
CA ASN A 96 3.26 -13.36 -24.48
C ASN A 96 3.52 -11.99 -25.12
N LYS A 97 2.87 -10.92 -24.62
CA LYS A 97 3.17 -9.54 -25.04
C LYS A 97 4.45 -8.99 -24.42
N ALA A 98 4.94 -9.60 -23.34
CA ALA A 98 6.16 -9.17 -22.67
C ALA A 98 7.42 -9.65 -23.40
N LYS A 99 8.55 -8.95 -23.20
CA LYS A 99 9.82 -9.29 -23.83
C LYS A 99 10.63 -10.23 -22.96
N THR A 100 11.41 -11.10 -23.58
CA THR A 100 12.39 -11.93 -22.88
C THR A 100 13.33 -11.06 -22.05
N GLY A 101 13.44 -11.39 -20.76
CA GLY A 101 14.22 -10.63 -19.78
C GLY A 101 13.43 -9.60 -18.98
N ASP A 102 12.17 -9.33 -19.32
CA ASP A 102 11.31 -8.45 -18.54
C ASP A 102 11.07 -9.04 -17.13
N PRO A 103 11.12 -8.23 -16.06
CA PRO A 103 10.81 -8.69 -14.72
C PRO A 103 9.34 -9.12 -14.62
N LEU A 104 9.09 -10.35 -14.17
CA LEU A 104 7.75 -10.93 -14.06
C LEU A 104 6.80 -10.02 -13.25
N LYS A 105 7.23 -9.59 -12.05
CA LYS A 105 6.45 -8.69 -11.19
C LYS A 105 6.03 -7.40 -11.90
N LYS A 106 6.90 -6.83 -12.74
CA LYS A 106 6.62 -5.60 -13.49
C LYS A 106 5.58 -5.81 -14.59
N VAL A 107 5.51 -7.01 -15.16
CA VAL A 107 4.48 -7.38 -16.14
C VAL A 107 3.14 -7.64 -15.46
N LEU A 108 3.14 -8.21 -14.26
CA LEU A 108 1.92 -8.53 -13.51
C LEU A 108 1.23 -7.30 -12.91
N VAL A 109 1.96 -6.44 -12.19
CA VAL A 109 1.40 -5.31 -11.42
C VAL A 109 0.38 -4.45 -12.18
N PRO A 110 0.60 -4.04 -13.45
CA PRO A 110 -0.37 -3.19 -14.16
C PRO A 110 -1.70 -3.89 -14.50
N ASN A 111 -1.68 -5.22 -14.56
CA ASN A 111 -2.78 -6.05 -15.05
C ASN A 111 -3.53 -6.78 -13.92
N LEU A 112 -3.11 -6.59 -12.67
CA LEU A 112 -3.73 -7.19 -11.50
C LEU A 112 -4.25 -6.10 -10.56
N GLU A 113 -5.23 -6.45 -9.75
CA GLU A 113 -5.81 -5.58 -8.72
C GLU A 113 -4.98 -5.56 -7.43
N TYR A 114 -4.00 -6.46 -7.33
CA TYR A 114 -3.20 -6.65 -6.14
C TYR A 114 -2.03 -5.65 -6.08
N GLY A 115 -1.77 -5.14 -4.87
CA GLY A 115 -0.59 -4.32 -4.62
C GLY A 115 0.71 -5.12 -4.83
N PRO A 116 1.83 -4.45 -5.18
CA PRO A 116 3.12 -5.11 -5.36
C PRO A 116 3.56 -6.03 -4.21
N PRO A 117 3.35 -5.67 -2.91
CA PRO A 117 3.73 -6.55 -1.80
C PRO A 117 3.01 -7.89 -1.77
N LEU A 118 1.72 -7.92 -2.14
CA LEU A 118 0.93 -9.16 -2.18
C LEU A 118 1.35 -10.05 -3.35
N ILE A 119 1.62 -9.46 -4.51
CA ILE A 119 2.15 -10.20 -5.67
C ILE A 119 3.50 -10.83 -5.32
N GLU A 120 4.38 -10.07 -4.67
CA GLU A 120 5.68 -10.58 -4.23
C GLU A 120 5.54 -11.73 -3.22
N HIS A 121 4.63 -11.60 -2.25
CA HIS A 121 4.35 -12.64 -1.26
C HIS A 121 3.97 -13.97 -1.92
N VAL A 122 2.96 -13.96 -2.81
CA VAL A 122 2.45 -15.20 -3.41
C VAL A 122 3.45 -15.81 -4.40
N LEU A 123 4.23 -14.98 -5.10
CA LEU A 123 5.30 -15.46 -5.97
C LEU A 123 6.38 -16.18 -5.16
N LEU A 124 6.84 -15.59 -4.05
CA LEU A 124 7.85 -16.21 -3.19
C LEU A 124 7.35 -17.53 -2.59
N LYS A 125 6.10 -17.57 -2.09
CA LYS A 125 5.49 -18.80 -1.57
C LYS A 125 5.43 -19.94 -2.59
N HIS A 126 5.22 -19.61 -3.86
CA HIS A 126 5.21 -20.58 -4.95
C HIS A 126 6.60 -20.84 -5.54
N GLY A 127 7.67 -20.44 -4.85
CA GLY A 127 9.05 -20.73 -5.23
C GLY A 127 9.57 -19.92 -6.42
N PHE A 128 8.90 -18.81 -6.77
CA PHE A 128 9.48 -17.83 -7.68
C PHE A 128 10.41 -16.88 -6.94
N THR A 129 11.48 -16.46 -7.58
CA THR A 129 12.36 -15.42 -7.02
C THR A 129 11.79 -14.02 -7.28
N ASN A 130 12.04 -13.05 -6.40
CA ASN A 130 11.67 -11.65 -6.64
C ASN A 130 12.30 -11.07 -7.93
N ALA A 131 13.44 -11.61 -8.34
CA ALA A 131 14.15 -11.23 -9.56
C ALA A 131 13.72 -12.04 -10.80
N ALA A 132 12.58 -12.75 -10.75
CA ALA A 132 12.12 -13.61 -11.83
C ALA A 132 11.96 -12.83 -13.15
N LYS A 133 12.50 -13.37 -14.24
CA LYS A 133 12.48 -12.77 -15.57
C LYS A 133 11.93 -13.74 -16.61
N ILE A 134 11.03 -13.22 -17.45
CA ILE A 134 10.37 -13.98 -18.52
C ILE A 134 11.41 -14.53 -19.50
N GLY A 135 11.33 -15.81 -19.83
CA GLY A 135 12.23 -16.52 -20.73
C GLY A 135 13.66 -16.70 -20.21
N LYS A 136 13.92 -16.43 -18.92
CA LYS A 136 15.22 -16.68 -18.27
C LYS A 136 15.08 -17.58 -17.05
N THR A 137 14.41 -17.07 -16.01
CA THR A 137 14.17 -17.80 -14.76
C THR A 137 12.68 -18.09 -14.55
N PHE A 138 11.86 -17.73 -15.54
CA PHE A 138 10.43 -18.00 -15.62
C PHE A 138 10.12 -18.43 -17.04
N SER A 139 9.60 -19.65 -17.21
CA SER A 139 9.18 -20.24 -18.48
C SER A 139 7.66 -20.21 -18.57
N ILE A 140 7.11 -19.50 -19.55
CA ILE A 140 5.64 -19.37 -19.68
C ILE A 140 4.97 -20.74 -19.81
N THR A 141 5.58 -21.69 -20.54
CA THR A 141 4.97 -23.01 -20.77
C THR A 141 5.04 -23.92 -19.55
N GLU A 142 6.07 -23.78 -18.71
CA GLU A 142 6.31 -24.67 -17.56
C GLU A 142 5.73 -24.10 -16.26
N ASP A 143 5.77 -22.77 -16.11
CA ASP A 143 5.46 -22.09 -14.85
C ASP A 143 4.04 -21.51 -14.78
N ILE A 144 3.28 -21.51 -15.89
CA ILE A 144 1.96 -20.84 -15.93
C ILE A 144 0.98 -21.40 -14.90
N ASP A 145 0.93 -22.72 -14.70
CA ASP A 145 -0.02 -23.32 -13.76
C ASP A 145 0.32 -22.92 -12.32
N ARG A 146 1.61 -22.97 -11.96
CA ARG A 146 2.11 -22.51 -10.66
C ARG A 146 1.90 -21.01 -10.44
N LEU A 147 1.99 -20.20 -11.49
CA LEU A 147 1.66 -18.78 -11.42
C LEU A 147 0.15 -18.58 -11.17
N MET A 148 -0.71 -19.34 -11.85
CA MET A 148 -2.16 -19.24 -11.63
C MET A 148 -2.55 -19.66 -10.22
N GLU A 149 -1.91 -20.68 -9.65
CA GLU A 149 -2.06 -21.05 -8.23
C GLU A 149 -1.66 -19.90 -7.30
N ALA A 150 -0.53 -19.24 -7.57
CA ALA A 150 -0.10 -18.07 -6.80
C ALA A 150 -1.11 -16.91 -6.85
N LEU A 151 -1.67 -16.63 -8.03
CA LEU A 151 -2.69 -15.59 -8.19
C LEU A 151 -4.00 -15.97 -7.50
N GLN A 152 -4.37 -17.26 -7.51
CA GLN A 152 -5.53 -17.73 -6.77
C GLN A 152 -5.33 -17.60 -5.24
N GLU A 153 -4.12 -17.81 -4.72
CA GLU A 153 -3.82 -17.54 -3.31
C GLU A 153 -3.97 -16.04 -3.00
N ALA A 154 -3.49 -15.15 -3.88
CA ALA A 154 -3.65 -13.70 -3.70
C ALA A 154 -5.13 -13.29 -3.63
N GLU A 155 -5.96 -13.86 -4.50
CA GLU A 155 -7.41 -13.64 -4.48
C GLU A 155 -8.03 -14.12 -3.16
N ASN A 156 -7.67 -15.32 -2.71
CA ASN A 156 -8.17 -15.89 -1.45
C ASN A 156 -7.80 -15.00 -0.25
N ILE A 157 -6.57 -14.49 -0.21
CA ILE A 157 -6.11 -13.54 0.81
C ILE A 157 -6.98 -12.28 0.79
N LEU A 158 -7.23 -11.70 -0.40
CA LEU A 158 -8.04 -10.48 -0.53
C LEU A 158 -9.49 -10.71 -0.12
N GLN A 159 -10.09 -11.83 -0.52
CA GLN A 159 -11.47 -12.19 -0.14
C GLN A 159 -11.62 -12.42 1.36
N THR A 160 -10.60 -12.99 2.00
CA THR A 160 -10.55 -13.17 3.45
C THR A 160 -10.45 -11.80 4.15
N ALA A 161 -9.56 -10.92 3.68
CA ALA A 161 -9.39 -9.57 4.23
C ALA A 161 -10.65 -8.68 4.11
N ARG A 162 -11.57 -8.98 3.18
CA ARG A 162 -12.87 -8.30 3.07
C ARG A 162 -13.88 -8.74 4.13
N LYS A 163 -13.69 -9.90 4.74
CA LYS A 163 -14.65 -10.51 5.68
C LYS A 163 -14.16 -10.52 7.11
N GLU A 164 -12.85 -10.62 7.30
CA GLU A 164 -12.22 -10.84 8.59
C GLU A 164 -11.34 -9.66 9.00
N HIS A 165 -11.17 -9.48 10.31
CA HIS A 165 -10.22 -8.51 10.84
C HIS A 165 -8.80 -9.02 10.65
N SER A 166 -7.95 -8.19 10.05
CA SER A 166 -6.52 -8.48 9.94
C SER A 166 -5.76 -8.08 11.20
N LYS A 167 -4.72 -8.87 11.50
CA LYS A 167 -3.65 -8.48 12.42
C LYS A 167 -2.86 -7.29 11.86
N GLY A 168 -1.92 -6.79 12.64
CA GLY A 168 -0.99 -5.76 12.19
C GLY A 168 0.46 -6.21 12.36
N TYR A 169 1.32 -5.85 11.41
CA TYR A 169 2.75 -6.11 11.50
C TYR A 169 3.52 -4.84 11.21
N ILE A 170 4.54 -4.55 12.02
CA ILE A 170 5.54 -3.53 11.72
C ILE A 170 6.86 -4.23 11.45
N ILE A 171 7.36 -4.11 10.23
CA ILE A 171 8.67 -4.63 9.82
C ILE A 171 9.74 -3.68 10.34
N GLN A 172 10.77 -4.25 10.96
CA GLN A 172 11.83 -3.52 11.61
C GLN A 172 13.19 -3.87 11.01
N LYS A 173 14.09 -2.89 11.06
CA LYS A 173 15.50 -3.04 10.71
C LYS A 173 16.33 -2.86 11.97
N LYS A 174 17.23 -3.81 12.20
CA LYS A 174 18.25 -3.71 13.24
C LYS A 174 19.26 -2.64 12.85
N GLU A 175 19.53 -1.72 13.76
CA GLU A 175 20.48 -0.62 13.61
C GLU A 175 21.52 -0.65 14.72
N ASP A 176 22.78 -0.52 14.35
CA ASP A 176 23.89 -0.53 15.29
C ASP A 176 24.30 0.89 15.70
N ARG A 177 24.45 1.12 17.00
CA ARG A 177 24.99 2.36 17.55
C ARG A 177 26.51 2.27 17.67
N PRO A 178 27.26 3.35 17.41
CA PRO A 178 28.67 3.41 17.74
C PRO A 178 28.88 3.18 19.23
N VAL A 179 29.81 2.29 19.58
CA VAL A 179 30.19 2.06 20.98
C VAL A 179 30.83 3.34 21.51
N THR A 180 30.24 3.92 22.55
CA THR A 180 30.82 5.02 23.32
C THR A 180 30.90 4.61 24.79
N ASP A 181 31.81 5.20 25.56
CA ASP A 181 32.04 4.86 26.97
C ASP A 181 30.78 5.01 27.85
N THR A 182 29.76 5.73 27.36
CA THR A 182 28.51 6.04 28.07
C THR A 182 27.30 5.19 27.66
N ASN A 183 27.34 4.47 26.52
CA ASN A 183 26.19 3.69 26.02
C ASN A 183 26.53 2.20 25.92
N LYS A 184 25.88 1.38 26.76
CA LYS A 184 26.03 -0.09 26.75
C LYS A 184 25.10 -0.79 25.75
N GLU A 185 24.02 -0.14 25.33
CA GLU A 185 23.15 -0.65 24.28
C GLU A 185 23.70 -0.26 22.91
N THR A 186 24.18 -1.26 22.19
CA THR A 186 24.79 -1.11 20.86
C THR A 186 23.78 -1.30 19.73
N GLU A 187 22.54 -1.67 20.03
CA GLU A 187 21.56 -2.09 19.02
C GLU A 187 20.18 -1.52 19.33
N PHE A 188 19.49 -1.06 18.29
CA PHE A 188 18.08 -0.67 18.36
C PHE A 188 17.36 -1.07 17.07
N TYR A 189 16.03 -0.94 17.07
CA TYR A 189 15.20 -1.30 15.92
C TYR A 189 14.48 -0.08 15.37
N SER A 190 14.59 0.13 14.06
CA SER A 190 13.86 1.15 13.32
C SER A 190 12.73 0.53 12.52
N ASN A 191 11.53 1.11 12.61
CA ASN A 191 10.34 0.69 11.89
C ASN A 191 10.46 1.12 10.42
N GLN A 192 10.34 0.17 9.50
CA GLN A 192 10.50 0.41 8.07
C GLN A 192 9.15 0.50 7.37
N GLU A 193 8.31 -0.50 7.61
CA GLU A 193 7.05 -0.69 6.90
C GLU A 193 6.00 -1.29 7.84
N PHE A 194 4.72 -1.16 7.49
CA PHE A 194 3.64 -1.81 8.21
C PHE A 194 2.69 -2.51 7.22
N HIS A 195 2.20 -3.69 7.60
CA HIS A 195 1.40 -4.55 6.72
C HIS A 195 0.27 -5.24 7.51
N PRO A 196 -0.87 -5.55 6.87
CA PRO A 196 -1.99 -6.25 7.50
C PRO A 196 -1.74 -7.76 7.69
N MET A 197 -0.64 -8.27 7.14
CA MET A 197 -0.17 -9.63 7.33
C MET A 197 1.36 -9.66 7.21
N LEU A 198 1.99 -10.70 7.77
CA LEU A 198 3.42 -10.93 7.56
C LEU A 198 3.64 -11.49 6.16
N PHE A 199 4.09 -10.64 5.24
CA PHE A 199 4.43 -11.06 3.88
C PHE A 199 5.73 -11.89 3.83
N GLU A 200 5.87 -12.69 2.78
CA GLU A 200 6.93 -13.73 2.68
C GLU A 200 8.31 -13.07 2.56
N GLN A 201 8.39 -11.96 1.82
CA GLN A 201 9.59 -11.14 1.70
C GLN A 201 10.09 -10.56 3.03
N HIS A 202 9.27 -10.60 4.09
CA HIS A 202 9.62 -10.11 5.42
C HIS A 202 9.63 -11.21 6.47
N ALA A 203 9.42 -12.48 6.11
CA ALA A 203 9.32 -13.59 7.06
C ALA A 203 10.57 -13.73 7.95
N SER A 204 11.76 -13.41 7.41
CA SER A 204 13.03 -13.43 8.15
C SER A 204 13.43 -12.07 8.74
N SER A 205 12.66 -11.01 8.49
CA SER A 205 12.96 -9.68 9.01
C SER A 205 12.48 -9.58 10.47
N PRO A 206 13.21 -8.84 11.34
CA PRO A 206 12.68 -8.46 12.64
C PRO A 206 11.33 -7.74 12.47
N HIS A 207 10.35 -8.07 13.29
CA HIS A 207 9.02 -7.47 13.21
C HIS A 207 8.30 -7.47 14.55
N LYS A 208 7.34 -6.57 14.69
CA LYS A 208 6.37 -6.56 15.79
C LYS A 208 5.00 -6.96 15.24
N GLU A 209 4.30 -7.83 15.96
CA GLU A 209 2.94 -8.25 15.67
C GLU A 209 1.95 -7.54 16.62
N TYR A 210 0.80 -7.15 16.09
CA TYR A 210 -0.29 -6.47 16.77
C TYR A 210 -1.61 -7.19 16.52
N THR A 211 -2.57 -7.03 17.42
CA THR A 211 -3.84 -7.76 17.34
C THR A 211 -4.69 -7.28 16.18
N THR A 212 -4.60 -5.99 15.85
CA THR A 212 -5.28 -5.40 14.69
C THR A 212 -4.34 -4.57 13.83
N PHE A 213 -4.69 -4.40 12.56
CA PHE A 213 -3.94 -3.52 11.66
C PHE A 213 -3.96 -2.05 12.12
N ASN A 214 -5.07 -1.60 12.73
CA ASN A 214 -5.18 -0.24 13.26
C ASN A 214 -4.17 0.02 14.38
N GLU A 215 -3.97 -0.94 15.29
CA GLU A 215 -2.94 -0.83 16.35
C GLU A 215 -1.53 -0.69 15.77
N ALA A 216 -1.19 -1.47 14.73
CA ALA A 216 0.10 -1.35 14.07
C ALA A 216 0.29 0.01 13.41
N ILE A 217 -0.75 0.56 12.77
CA ILE A 217 -0.72 1.91 12.18
C ILE A 217 -0.52 2.96 13.26
N ASP A 218 -1.30 2.89 14.35
CA ASP A 218 -1.24 3.85 15.44
C ASP A 218 0.16 3.88 16.07
N GLU A 219 0.74 2.71 16.34
CA GLU A 219 2.10 2.60 16.88
C GLU A 219 3.17 3.06 15.88
N PHE A 220 3.03 2.72 14.60
CA PHE A 220 3.98 3.13 13.56
C PHE A 220 4.06 4.66 13.44
N PHE A 221 2.92 5.35 13.35
CA PHE A 221 2.90 6.80 13.21
C PHE A 221 3.15 7.55 14.53
N SER A 222 2.82 6.96 15.68
CA SER A 222 3.15 7.53 17.00
C SER A 222 4.65 7.54 17.28
N SER A 223 5.37 6.51 16.83
CA SER A 223 6.82 6.36 17.04
C SER A 223 7.69 7.02 15.94
N LEU A 224 7.07 7.52 14.86
CA LEU A 224 7.76 7.99 13.66
C LEU A 224 8.72 9.17 13.94
N GLU A 225 8.25 10.19 14.64
CA GLU A 225 9.07 11.39 14.91
C GLU A 225 10.20 11.10 15.90
N SER A 226 9.94 10.34 16.97
CA SER A 226 10.98 9.95 17.92
C SER A 226 12.07 9.11 17.25
N GLN A 227 11.69 8.16 16.39
CA GLN A 227 12.64 7.31 15.67
C GLN A 227 13.47 8.10 14.67
N LYS A 228 12.88 9.11 14.00
CA LYS A 228 13.59 9.99 13.09
C LYS A 228 14.65 10.83 13.81
N ILE A 229 14.37 11.27 15.04
CA ILE A 229 15.34 11.97 15.89
C ILE A 229 16.48 11.03 16.27
N GLU A 230 16.14 9.81 16.69
CA GLU A 230 17.12 8.78 17.10
C GLU A 230 18.05 8.39 15.94
N LEU A 231 17.52 8.10 14.75
CA LEU A 231 18.30 7.77 13.56
C LEU A 231 19.25 8.91 13.16
N LYS A 232 18.82 10.17 13.29
CA LYS A 232 19.68 11.33 13.03
C LYS A 232 20.81 11.45 14.05
N ALA A 233 20.53 11.21 15.33
CA ALA A 233 21.55 11.23 16.37
C ALA A 233 22.61 10.15 16.12
N VAL A 234 22.18 8.91 15.80
CA VAL A 234 23.08 7.80 15.49
C VAL A 234 23.94 8.09 14.26
N GLN A 235 23.37 8.72 13.22
CA GLN A 235 24.13 9.12 12.05
C GLN A 235 25.20 10.17 12.38
N GLN A 236 24.90 11.15 13.23
CA GLN A 236 25.86 12.15 13.69
C GLN A 236 27.00 11.53 14.52
N GLU A 237 26.67 10.58 15.41
CA GLU A 237 27.66 9.84 16.18
C GLU A 237 28.59 9.03 15.27
N ARG A 238 28.04 8.31 14.27
CA ARG A 238 28.83 7.57 13.27
C ARG A 238 29.79 8.47 12.50
N GLU A 239 29.33 9.66 12.10
CA GLU A 239 30.18 10.64 11.39
C GLU A 239 31.28 11.23 12.28
N ALA A 240 30.98 11.50 13.56
CA ALA A 240 31.97 11.97 14.51
C ALA A 240 33.06 10.91 14.78
N MET A 241 32.66 9.65 14.99
CA MET A 241 33.59 8.53 15.18
C MET A 241 34.49 8.33 13.96
N LYS A 242 33.92 8.36 12.75
CA LYS A 242 34.69 8.25 11.52
C LYS A 242 35.71 9.37 11.36
N LYS A 243 35.39 10.60 11.79
CA LYS A 243 36.35 11.72 11.81
C LYS A 243 37.48 11.49 12.81
N LEU A 244 37.18 10.97 14.00
CA LEU A 244 38.18 10.65 15.02
C LEU A 244 39.14 9.55 14.55
N GLU A 245 38.63 8.51 13.89
CA GLU A 245 39.45 7.45 13.30
C GLU A 245 40.37 7.98 12.20
N ASN A 246 39.88 8.87 11.34
CA ASN A 246 40.69 9.46 10.26
C ASN A 246 41.79 10.41 10.75
N VAL A 247 41.72 10.90 11.99
CA VAL A 247 42.72 11.80 12.60
C VAL A 247 43.80 11.02 13.36
N ARG A 248 43.56 9.73 13.66
CA ARG A 248 44.55 8.81 14.24
C ARG A 248 45.41 8.17 13.16
#